data_AF-A0A135RYD3-F1
#
_entry.id   AF-A0A135RYD3-F1
#
_cell.length_a   1.000
_cell.length_b   1.000
_cell.length_c   1.000
_cell.angle_alpha   90.00
_cell.angle_beta   90.00
_cell.angle_gamma   90.00
#
_symmetry.space_group_name_H-M   'P 1'
#
loop_
_entity.id
_entity.type
_entity.pdbx_description
1 polymer ?
#
loop_
_entity_poly.entity_id
_entity_poly.type
_entity_poly.pdbx_seq_one_letter_code
_entity_poly.pdbx_strand_id
1 'polypeptide(L)'
;MPRQSNSDRAKWRIQCRERLCRHINDTLGLSLLPDQVRLLPKDDDQYTWDISEGKKHLFNKHLSKHSTGPLMELCREVGISFRAVAQSDRAARHQTPLPCQIQQENQELREELSISRKRADLAEKRLERLVQGFKVLKRREAVKGIIISRHRAHMVDYVRNTDQLISMISA
;
A
#
# COMPACT_ATOMS: atom_id res chain seq x y z
N MET A 1 -36.50 33.64 -23.81
CA MET A 1 -35.53 33.52 -22.71
C MET A 1 -35.06 32.07 -22.59
N PRO A 2 -33.76 31.78 -22.45
CA PRO A 2 -33.26 30.43 -22.21
C PRO A 2 -33.82 29.88 -20.89
N ARG A 3 -34.14 28.58 -20.84
CA ARG A 3 -34.50 27.90 -19.58
C ARG A 3 -33.29 27.94 -18.63
N GLN A 4 -33.52 28.24 -17.35
CA GLN A 4 -32.47 28.38 -16.32
C GLN A 4 -31.45 27.22 -16.34
N SER A 5 -31.93 25.98 -16.49
CA SER A 5 -31.07 24.79 -16.56
C SER A 5 -30.08 24.79 -17.74
N ASN A 6 -30.47 25.35 -18.89
CA ASN A 6 -29.59 25.47 -20.05
C ASN A 6 -28.51 26.53 -19.81
N SER A 7 -28.87 27.63 -19.15
CA SER A 7 -27.93 28.68 -18.75
C SER A 7 -26.91 28.16 -17.74
N ASP A 8 -27.35 27.41 -16.74
CA ASP A 8 -26.46 26.83 -15.74
C ASP A 8 -25.52 25.80 -16.36
N ARG A 9 -26.03 24.95 -17.25
CA ARG A 9 -25.20 24.02 -18.04
C ARG A 9 -24.16 24.74 -18.89
N ALA A 10 -24.51 25.88 -19.49
CA ALA A 10 -23.56 26.68 -20.27
C ALA A 10 -22.44 27.25 -19.39
N LYS A 11 -22.77 27.76 -18.20
CA LYS A 11 -21.79 28.24 -17.21
C LYS A 11 -20.83 27.12 -16.79
N TRP A 12 -21.35 25.96 -16.42
CA TRP A 12 -20.53 24.80 -16.06
C TRP A 12 -19.60 24.34 -17.19
N ARG A 13 -20.07 24.41 -18.44
CA ARG A 13 -19.24 24.06 -19.60
C ARG A 13 -18.07 25.03 -19.77
N ILE A 14 -18.28 26.32 -19.57
CA ILE A 14 -17.20 27.33 -19.62
C ILE A 14 -16.20 27.07 -18.49
N GLN A 15 -16.68 26.94 -17.26
CA GLN A 15 -15.82 26.69 -16.09
C GLN A 15 -14.98 25.41 -16.25
N CYS A 16 -15.58 24.33 -16.76
CA CYS A 16 -14.80 23.10 -16.96
C CYS A 16 -13.79 23.23 -18.10
N ARG A 17 -14.09 23.97 -19.18
CA ARG A 17 -13.07 24.26 -20.19
C ARG A 17 -11.89 25.02 -19.61
N GLU A 18 -12.14 26.07 -18.84
CA GLU A 18 -11.09 26.84 -18.19
C GLU A 18 -10.26 25.99 -17.24
N ARG A 19 -10.93 25.15 -16.43
CA ARG A 19 -10.25 24.29 -15.46
C ARG A 19 -9.38 23.24 -16.13
N LEU A 20 -9.91 22.56 -17.15
CA LEU A 20 -9.17 21.57 -17.93
C LEU A 20 -8.01 22.23 -18.70
N CYS A 21 -8.24 23.41 -19.29
CA CYS A 21 -7.21 24.17 -20.00
C CYS A 21 -6.04 24.53 -19.10
N ARG A 22 -6.34 25.08 -17.92
CA ARG A 22 -5.35 25.41 -16.91
C ARG A 22 -4.54 24.18 -16.52
N HIS A 23 -5.22 23.05 -16.24
CA HIS A 23 -4.54 21.80 -15.92
C HIS A 23 -3.57 21.34 -17.02
N ILE A 24 -3.99 21.40 -18.29
CA ILE A 24 -3.14 21.02 -19.43
C ILE A 24 -1.92 21.93 -19.52
N ASN A 25 -2.14 23.25 -19.47
CA ASN A 25 -1.06 24.24 -19.57
C ASN A 25 -0.07 24.10 -18.40
N ASP A 26 -0.56 23.94 -17.18
CA ASP A 26 0.28 23.77 -15.98
C ASP A 26 1.06 22.45 -16.01
N THR A 27 0.45 21.35 -16.49
CA THR A 27 1.07 20.01 -16.46
C THR A 27 2.08 19.83 -17.59
N LEU A 28 1.76 20.33 -18.80
CA LEU A 28 2.53 20.08 -20.01
C LEU A 28 3.31 21.31 -20.51
N GLY A 29 3.18 22.46 -19.85
CA GLY A 29 3.80 23.71 -20.28
C GLY A 29 3.24 24.26 -21.60
N LEU A 30 2.01 23.87 -21.96
CA LEU A 30 1.36 24.33 -23.18
C LEU A 30 0.68 25.70 -22.99
N SER A 31 0.37 26.37 -24.11
CA SER A 31 -0.36 27.64 -24.14
C SER A 31 -1.69 27.49 -24.88
N LEU A 32 -2.51 26.53 -24.47
CA LEU A 32 -3.83 26.31 -25.06
C LEU A 32 -4.85 27.35 -24.57
N LEU A 33 -5.85 27.60 -25.40
CA LEU A 33 -7.05 28.36 -25.05
C LEU A 33 -8.18 27.41 -24.62
N PRO A 34 -9.12 27.85 -23.75
CA PRO A 34 -10.23 27.02 -23.29
C PRO A 34 -11.08 26.39 -24.41
N ASP A 35 -11.23 27.06 -25.55
CA ASP A 35 -11.98 26.54 -26.70
C ASP A 35 -11.23 25.49 -27.51
N GLN A 36 -9.90 25.40 -27.35
CA GLN A 36 -9.06 24.36 -27.95
C GLN A 36 -9.08 23.07 -27.12
N VAL A 37 -9.63 23.10 -25.90
CA VAL A 37 -9.72 21.91 -25.05
C VAL A 37 -10.78 20.94 -25.58
N ARG A 38 -10.33 19.70 -25.80
CA ARG A 38 -11.10 18.55 -26.25
C ARG A 38 -11.05 17.48 -25.17
N LEU A 39 -12.23 17.02 -24.78
CA LEU A 39 -12.33 15.86 -23.89
C LEU A 39 -11.94 14.55 -24.61
N LEU A 40 -12.09 14.53 -25.93
CA LEU A 40 -11.64 13.46 -26.81
C LEU A 40 -10.64 14.06 -27.79
N PRO A 41 -9.35 14.20 -27.39
CA PRO A 41 -8.29 14.64 -28.28
C PRO A 41 -8.11 13.65 -29.42
N LYS A 42 -7.74 14.18 -30.60
CA LYS A 42 -7.32 13.41 -31.77
C LYS A 42 -5.82 13.14 -31.71
N ASP A 43 -5.34 12.29 -32.59
CA ASP A 43 -3.91 11.95 -32.65
C ASP A 43 -3.02 13.16 -33.03
N ASP A 44 -3.59 14.17 -33.70
CA ASP A 44 -2.91 15.42 -34.04
C ASP A 44 -2.84 16.43 -32.87
N ASP A 45 -3.58 16.21 -31.78
CA ASP A 45 -3.54 17.09 -30.63
C ASP A 45 -2.28 16.82 -29.78
N GLN A 46 -1.73 17.87 -29.16
CA GLN A 46 -0.46 17.79 -28.41
C GLN A 46 -0.57 17.04 -27.06
N TYR A 47 -1.79 16.74 -26.63
CA TYR A 47 -2.06 16.09 -25.34
C TYR A 47 -3.14 15.03 -25.48
N THR A 48 -3.14 14.14 -24.50
CA THR A 48 -4.21 13.16 -24.28
C THR A 48 -4.49 13.04 -22.78
N TRP A 49 -5.46 12.20 -22.42
CA TRP A 49 -5.90 12.01 -21.04
C TRP A 49 -5.45 10.65 -20.51
N ASP A 50 -4.74 10.66 -19.38
CA ASP A 50 -4.46 9.49 -18.56
C ASP A 50 -5.58 9.37 -17.52
N ILE A 51 -6.43 8.35 -17.64
CA ILE A 51 -7.72 8.26 -16.93
C ILE A 51 -7.78 6.98 -16.11
N SER A 52 -8.09 7.12 -14.82
CA SER A 52 -8.36 5.98 -13.94
C SER A 52 -9.61 5.21 -14.39
N GLU A 53 -9.60 3.88 -14.28
CA GLU A 53 -10.70 3.00 -14.74
C GLU A 53 -12.10 3.48 -14.29
N GLY A 54 -12.25 3.90 -13.03
CA GLY A 54 -13.53 4.36 -12.47
C GLY A 54 -14.12 5.63 -13.11
N LYS A 55 -13.33 6.41 -13.85
CA LYS A 55 -13.74 7.70 -14.44
C LYS A 55 -13.79 7.71 -15.97
N LYS A 56 -13.53 6.57 -16.64
CA LYS A 56 -13.59 6.47 -18.11
C LYS A 56 -14.95 6.87 -18.70
N HIS A 57 -16.03 6.66 -17.96
CA HIS A 57 -17.38 7.04 -18.37
C HIS A 57 -17.55 8.55 -18.62
N LEU A 58 -16.70 9.40 -18.04
CA LEU A 58 -16.69 10.85 -18.29
C LEU A 58 -16.14 11.19 -19.68
N PHE A 59 -15.40 10.28 -20.31
CA PHE A 59 -14.69 10.48 -21.58
C PHE A 59 -15.36 9.70 -22.72
N ASN A 60 -16.69 9.63 -22.75
CA ASN A 60 -17.45 8.99 -23.84
C ASN A 60 -18.05 9.98 -24.85
N LYS A 61 -18.01 11.28 -24.54
CA LYS A 61 -18.57 12.34 -25.40
C LYS A 61 -17.85 13.67 -25.17
N HIS A 62 -18.08 14.64 -26.04
CA HIS A 62 -17.52 15.98 -25.88
C HIS A 62 -18.30 16.81 -24.84
N LEU A 63 -17.65 17.84 -24.27
CA LEU A 63 -18.23 18.77 -23.28
C LEU A 63 -19.59 19.35 -23.68
N SER A 64 -19.82 19.61 -24.97
CA SER A 64 -21.09 20.12 -25.50
C SER A 64 -22.26 19.14 -25.36
N LYS A 65 -22.00 17.85 -25.12
CA LYS A 65 -22.99 16.77 -24.97
C LYS A 65 -23.14 16.29 -23.52
N HIS A 66 -22.34 16.77 -22.57
CA HIS A 66 -22.52 16.44 -21.16
C HIS A 66 -23.68 17.24 -20.54
N SER A 67 -24.37 16.61 -19.59
CA SER A 67 -25.25 17.29 -18.64
C SER A 67 -24.42 17.95 -17.53
N THR A 68 -25.07 18.73 -16.66
CA THR A 68 -24.39 19.49 -15.61
C THR A 68 -23.60 18.60 -14.63
N GLY A 69 -24.16 17.47 -14.19
CA GLY A 69 -23.50 16.57 -13.22
C GLY A 69 -22.11 16.08 -13.67
N PRO A 70 -21.98 15.45 -14.85
CA PRO A 70 -20.68 15.04 -15.37
C PRO A 70 -19.70 16.20 -15.61
N LEU A 71 -20.20 17.41 -15.94
CA LEU A 71 -19.33 18.59 -16.03
C LEU A 71 -18.74 18.92 -14.64
N MET A 72 -19.59 19.02 -13.61
CA MET A 72 -19.12 19.25 -12.23
C MET A 72 -18.10 18.20 -11.78
N GLU A 73 -18.33 16.93 -12.12
CA GLU A 73 -17.41 15.84 -11.81
C GLU A 73 -16.06 15.99 -12.54
N LEU A 74 -16.05 16.32 -13.83
CA LEU A 74 -14.82 16.62 -14.58
C LEU A 74 -14.04 17.75 -13.93
N CYS A 75 -14.73 18.83 -13.55
CA CYS A 75 -14.13 19.97 -12.87
C CYS A 75 -13.49 19.59 -11.51
N ARG A 76 -14.07 18.64 -10.78
CA ARG A 76 -13.60 18.19 -9.46
C ARG A 76 -12.43 17.20 -9.54
N GLU A 77 -12.48 16.28 -10.51
CA GLU A 77 -11.61 15.12 -10.58
C GLU A 77 -10.34 15.33 -11.43
N VAL A 78 -10.27 16.42 -12.18
CA VAL A 78 -9.08 16.79 -12.97
C VAL A 78 -7.88 16.99 -12.05
N GLY A 79 -6.77 16.31 -12.38
CA GLY A 79 -5.54 16.26 -11.60
C GLY A 79 -5.54 15.21 -10.48
N ILE A 80 -6.69 14.58 -10.20
CA ILE A 80 -6.83 13.55 -9.17
C ILE A 80 -7.02 12.19 -9.82
N SER A 81 -8.16 11.98 -10.46
CA SER A 81 -8.53 10.69 -11.07
C SER A 81 -8.16 10.61 -12.55
N PHE A 82 -7.92 11.76 -13.18
CA PHE A 82 -7.40 11.82 -14.54
C PHE A 82 -6.50 13.05 -14.70
N ARG A 83 -5.54 12.99 -15.62
CA ARG A 83 -4.60 14.10 -15.89
C ARG A 83 -4.25 14.19 -17.37
N ALA A 84 -3.84 15.38 -17.80
CA ALA A 84 -3.26 15.57 -19.12
C ALA A 84 -1.86 14.95 -19.19
N VAL A 85 -1.55 14.26 -20.28
CA VAL A 85 -0.22 13.71 -20.61
C VAL A 85 0.12 14.05 -22.07
N ALA A 86 1.40 14.12 -22.41
CA ALA A 86 1.80 14.40 -23.79
C ALA A 86 1.37 13.25 -24.72
N GLN A 87 0.89 13.57 -25.92
CA GLN A 87 0.48 12.55 -26.90
C GLN A 87 1.67 11.65 -27.30
N SER A 88 2.87 12.22 -27.36
CA SER A 88 4.12 11.48 -27.56
C SER A 88 4.39 10.44 -26.48
N ASP A 89 4.05 10.71 -25.22
CA ASP A 89 4.30 9.77 -24.11
C ASP A 89 3.39 8.55 -24.22
N ARG A 90 2.15 8.75 -24.68
CA ARG A 90 1.23 7.65 -24.95
C ARG A 90 1.70 6.82 -26.15
N ALA A 91 2.17 7.47 -27.20
CA ALA A 91 2.75 6.78 -28.36
C ALA A 91 4.01 6.00 -27.96
N ALA A 92 4.89 6.59 -27.14
CA ALA A 92 6.08 5.92 -26.60
C ALA A 92 5.71 4.70 -25.77
N ARG A 93 4.70 4.78 -24.89
CA ARG A 93 4.18 3.61 -24.14
C ARG A 93 3.69 2.47 -25.04
N HIS A 94 3.22 2.78 -26.24
CA HIS A 94 2.77 1.78 -27.21
C HIS A 94 3.86 1.35 -28.21
N GLN A 95 4.97 2.07 -28.31
CA GLN A 95 6.05 1.84 -29.30
C GLN A 95 7.38 1.38 -28.70
N THR A 96 7.60 1.51 -27.38
CA THR A 96 8.84 0.96 -26.78
C THR A 96 8.87 -0.57 -26.87
N PRO A 97 10.02 -1.17 -27.22
CA PRO A 97 10.30 -2.55 -26.89
C PRO A 97 10.50 -2.65 -25.36
N LEU A 98 9.38 -2.61 -24.64
CA LEU A 98 9.25 -2.83 -23.20
C LEU A 98 9.75 -4.21 -22.68
N PRO A 99 10.01 -5.26 -23.47
CA PRO A 99 10.45 -6.53 -22.89
C PRO A 99 11.76 -6.44 -22.12
N CYS A 100 12.78 -5.74 -22.62
CA CYS A 100 14.14 -5.92 -22.08
C CYS A 100 14.35 -5.31 -20.68
N GLN A 101 13.89 -4.07 -20.43
CA GLN A 101 14.00 -3.44 -19.11
C GLN A 101 13.14 -4.13 -18.06
N ILE A 102 11.90 -4.47 -18.43
CA ILE A 102 10.98 -5.19 -17.55
C ILE A 102 11.49 -6.62 -17.28
N GLN A 103 12.10 -7.28 -18.26
CA GLN A 103 12.70 -8.61 -18.07
C GLN A 103 13.91 -8.55 -17.14
N GLN A 104 14.74 -7.52 -17.28
CA GLN A 104 15.90 -7.32 -16.41
C GLN A 104 15.48 -7.02 -14.96
N GLU A 105 14.56 -6.07 -14.76
CA GLU A 105 14.02 -5.75 -13.43
C GLU A 105 13.32 -6.97 -12.80
N ASN A 106 12.55 -7.74 -13.59
CA ASN A 106 11.95 -8.99 -13.10
C ASN A 106 13.00 -10.05 -12.73
N GLN A 107 14.13 -10.09 -13.41
CA GLN A 107 15.21 -11.03 -13.10
C GLN A 107 15.92 -10.62 -11.79
N GLU A 108 16.24 -9.34 -11.64
CA GLU A 108 16.82 -8.78 -10.41
C GLU A 108 15.89 -9.00 -9.21
N LEU A 109 14.59 -8.71 -9.36
CA LEU A 109 13.58 -8.97 -8.32
C LEU A 109 13.46 -10.44 -7.95
N ARG A 110 13.58 -11.36 -8.92
CA ARG A 110 13.57 -12.82 -8.66
C ARG A 110 14.80 -13.26 -7.87
N GLU A 111 15.96 -12.68 -8.16
CA GLU A 111 17.18 -12.95 -7.42
C GLU A 111 17.10 -12.41 -5.99
N GLU A 112 16.62 -11.18 -5.80
CA GLU A 112 16.38 -10.62 -4.47
C GLU A 112 15.39 -11.44 -3.66
N LEU A 113 14.27 -11.88 -4.28
CA LEU A 113 13.30 -12.77 -3.64
C LEU A 113 13.93 -14.10 -3.23
N SER A 114 14.79 -14.68 -4.07
CA SER A 114 15.53 -15.91 -3.76
C SER A 114 16.45 -15.74 -2.55
N ILE A 115 17.17 -14.61 -2.48
CA ILE A 115 18.05 -14.28 -1.35
C ILE A 115 17.24 -14.06 -0.07
N SER A 116 16.17 -13.26 -0.16
CA SER A 116 15.29 -12.97 0.97
C SER A 116 14.67 -14.24 1.54
N ARG A 117 14.21 -15.15 0.66
CA ARG A 117 13.66 -16.45 1.05
C ARG A 117 14.69 -17.31 1.80
N LYS A 118 15.92 -17.43 1.29
CA LYS A 118 16.99 -18.17 1.97
C LYS A 118 17.31 -17.59 3.35
N ARG A 119 17.27 -16.25 3.50
CA ARG A 119 17.47 -15.57 4.78
C ARG A 119 16.33 -15.90 5.76
N ALA A 120 15.09 -15.90 5.29
CA ALA A 120 13.93 -16.28 6.08
C ALA A 120 14.02 -17.74 6.57
N ASP A 121 14.35 -18.67 5.68
CA ASP A 121 14.52 -20.10 6.03
C ASP A 121 15.61 -20.30 7.11
N LEU A 122 16.72 -19.54 7.03
CA LEU A 122 17.78 -19.61 8.03
C LEU A 122 17.34 -19.02 9.38
N ALA A 123 16.58 -17.93 9.36
CA ALA A 123 16.03 -17.31 10.56
C ALA A 123 15.02 -18.25 11.24
N GLU A 124 14.16 -18.91 10.47
CA GLU A 124 13.20 -19.89 10.96
C GLU A 124 13.91 -21.07 11.65
N LYS A 125 14.92 -21.67 11.01
CA LYS A 125 15.73 -22.74 11.63
C LYS A 125 16.46 -22.28 12.90
N ARG A 126 16.85 -21.00 12.99
CA ARG A 126 17.43 -20.43 14.22
C ARG A 126 16.37 -20.34 15.32
N LEU A 127 15.16 -19.88 15.00
CA LEU A 127 14.05 -19.81 15.95
C LEU A 127 13.68 -21.21 16.45
N GLU A 128 13.58 -22.21 15.58
CA GLU A 128 13.29 -23.59 15.99
C GLU A 128 14.32 -24.13 17.00
N ARG A 129 15.61 -23.89 16.76
CA ARG A 129 16.67 -24.28 17.69
C ARG A 129 16.54 -23.57 19.03
N LEU A 130 16.24 -22.28 19.03
CA LEU A 130 16.01 -21.53 20.27
C LEU A 130 14.81 -22.09 21.03
N VAL A 131 13.69 -22.33 20.35
CA VAL A 131 12.47 -22.91 20.95
C VAL A 131 12.77 -24.26 21.59
N GLN A 132 13.53 -25.13 20.91
CA GLN A 132 13.93 -26.41 21.49
C GLN A 132 14.84 -26.22 22.71
N GLY A 133 15.79 -25.29 22.65
CA GLY A 133 16.63 -24.92 23.79
C GLY A 133 15.80 -24.46 25.00
N PHE A 134 14.82 -23.58 24.78
CA PHE A 134 13.90 -23.11 25.82
C PHE A 134 13.09 -24.26 26.44
N LYS A 135 12.63 -25.23 25.65
CA LYS A 135 11.93 -26.42 26.19
C LYS A 135 12.84 -27.23 27.12
N VAL A 136 14.11 -27.42 26.75
CA VAL A 136 15.08 -28.12 27.60
C VAL A 136 15.33 -27.36 28.89
N LEU A 137 15.55 -26.04 28.81
CA LEU A 137 15.76 -25.19 29.97
C LEU A 137 14.56 -25.21 30.92
N LYS A 138 13.34 -25.12 30.38
CA LYS A 138 12.11 -25.20 31.18
C LYS A 138 11.98 -26.52 31.94
N ARG A 139 12.35 -27.65 31.32
CA ARG A 139 12.38 -28.96 32.00
C ARG A 139 13.42 -29.00 33.11
N ARG A 140 14.63 -28.48 32.86
CA ARG A 140 15.70 -28.39 33.88
C ARG A 140 15.27 -27.55 35.07
N GLU A 141 14.59 -26.44 34.83
CA GLU A 141 14.09 -25.56 35.89
C GLU A 141 13.03 -26.25 36.77
N ALA A 142 12.11 -27.01 36.15
CA ALA A 142 11.13 -27.80 36.89
C ALA A 142 11.80 -28.85 37.79
N VAL A 143 12.83 -29.55 37.28
CA VAL A 143 13.60 -30.52 38.07
C VAL A 143 14.33 -29.86 39.25
N LYS A 144 14.96 -28.70 39.02
CA LYS A 144 15.59 -27.92 40.11
C LYS A 144 14.57 -27.57 41.21
N GLY A 145 13.38 -27.11 40.82
CA GLY A 145 12.30 -26.81 41.76
C GLY A 145 11.89 -28.02 42.61
N ILE A 146 11.80 -29.21 42.01
CA ILE A 146 11.52 -30.46 42.73
C ILE A 146 12.62 -30.78 43.73
N ILE A 147 13.89 -30.70 43.32
CA ILE A 147 15.04 -30.99 44.20
C ILE A 147 15.07 -30.02 45.38
N ILE A 148 14.92 -28.71 45.14
CA ILE A 148 14.90 -27.68 46.18
C ILE A 148 13.75 -27.93 47.16
N SER A 149 12.56 -28.26 46.66
CA SER A 149 11.39 -28.52 47.49
C SER A 149 11.58 -29.76 48.38
N ARG A 150 12.14 -30.84 47.82
CA ARG A 150 12.45 -32.07 48.56
C ARG A 150 13.52 -31.84 49.63
N HIS A 151 14.59 -31.11 49.28
CA HIS A 151 15.65 -30.77 50.23
C HIS A 151 15.10 -29.93 51.38
N ARG A 152 14.24 -28.93 51.09
CA ARG A 152 13.58 -28.11 52.12
C ARG A 152 12.71 -28.96 53.06
N ALA A 153 11.91 -29.88 52.52
CA ALA A 153 11.08 -30.77 53.35
C ALA A 153 11.94 -31.63 54.29
N HIS A 154 13.00 -32.25 53.76
CA HIS A 154 13.94 -33.04 54.56
C HIS A 154 14.58 -32.22 55.68
N MET A 155 14.99 -30.98 55.40
CA MET A 155 15.56 -30.10 56.42
C MET A 155 14.55 -29.74 57.51
N VAL A 156 13.28 -29.51 57.16
CA VAL A 156 12.22 -29.23 58.15
C VAL A 156 11.94 -30.45 59.03
N ASP A 157 11.91 -31.65 58.46
CA ASP A 157 11.73 -32.88 59.23
C ASP A 157 12.94 -33.17 60.12
N TYR A 158 14.16 -32.93 59.64
CA TYR A 158 15.38 -33.05 60.43
C TYR A 158 15.34 -32.15 61.67
N VAL A 159 15.02 -30.86 61.51
CA VAL A 159 14.93 -29.90 62.62
C VAL A 159 13.84 -30.32 63.63
N ARG A 160 12.67 -30.75 63.14
CA ARG A 160 11.57 -31.18 64.02
C ARG A 160 11.95 -32.41 64.84
N ASN A 161 12.62 -33.39 64.22
CA ASN A 161 13.06 -34.60 64.91
C ASN A 161 14.15 -34.29 65.94
N THR A 162 15.06 -33.36 65.64
CA THR A 162 16.06 -32.92 66.64
C THR A 162 15.41 -32.21 67.82
N ASP A 163 14.41 -31.35 67.58
CA ASP A 163 13.69 -30.66 68.67
C ASP A 163 12.92 -31.64 69.57
N GLN A 164 12.30 -32.66 68.98
CA GLN A 164 11.61 -33.73 69.72
C GLN A 164 12.59 -34.53 70.58
N LEU A 165 13.73 -34.94 70.03
CA LEU A 165 14.76 -35.67 70.78
C LEU A 165 15.32 -34.84 71.94
N ILE A 166 15.60 -33.56 71.72
CA ILE A 166 16.07 -32.64 72.77
C ILE A 166 15.02 -32.52 73.90
N SER A 167 13.74 -32.41 73.54
CA SER A 167 12.64 -32.34 74.50
C SER A 167 12.52 -33.61 75.35
N MET A 168 12.67 -34.80 74.74
CA MET A 168 12.62 -36.08 75.45
C MET A 168 13.78 -36.30 76.43
N ILE A 169 14.95 -35.71 76.16
CA ILE A 169 16.13 -35.82 77.04
C ILE A 169 16.04 -34.80 78.20
N SER A 170 15.26 -33.73 78.04
CA SER A 170 15.14 -32.63 79.01
C SER A 170 13.95 -32.78 79.97
N ALA A 171 13.16 -33.85 79.85
CA ALA A 171 12.02 -34.20 80.71
C ALA A 171 12.39 -35.30 81.71
#